data_AF-A0A383BAT1-F1
#
_entry.id   AF-A0A383BAT1-F1
#
_cell.length_a   1.000
_cell.length_b   1.000
_cell.length_c   1.000
_cell.angle_alpha   90.00
_cell.angle_beta   90.00
_cell.angle_gamma   90.00
#
_symmetry.space_group_name_H-M   'P 1'
#
loop_
_entity.id
_entity.type
_entity.pdbx_description
1 polymer ?
#
loop_
_entity_poly.entity_id
_entity_poly.type
_entity_poly.pdbx_seq_one_letter_code
_entity_poly.pdbx_strand_id
1 'polypeptide(L)'
;APNLTEEHSGMLSNIQKPNRLADRAISLLTLSNSEKQTILEEMDIKKRVGEANSILSKEIERIKLGEEIQSEVQDEIAKSQREYYLREQLKAIKKELGEDEGSVELTELEEKIRKTKMHTDAEKVALKELNRLKKIPTQSPEYSVARTYIDWLTDMPWSISTQDQIKINKAQKILDEDHYGLEKVKERILEYLAVRRLKQKKDPKKSVKGPILCFAGPPGVGKTSLGKSIARAMGRKFVRISLGGV
;
A
#
# COMPACT_ATOMS: atom_id res chain seq x y z
N ALA A 1 4.15 20.76 -21.77
CA ALA A 1 2.75 20.93 -22.23
C ALA A 1 2.69 20.70 -23.74
N PRO A 2 1.75 19.88 -24.26
CA PRO A 2 1.75 19.45 -25.66
C PRO A 2 1.45 20.55 -26.70
N ASN A 3 1.19 21.80 -26.28
CA ASN A 3 0.74 22.90 -27.14
C ASN A 3 1.69 24.11 -27.20
N LEU A 4 2.90 24.02 -26.61
CA LEU A 4 3.90 25.09 -26.67
C LEU A 4 4.98 24.71 -27.69
N THR A 5 4.96 25.35 -28.86
CA THR A 5 5.99 25.23 -29.90
C THR A 5 7.20 26.13 -29.57
N GLU A 6 8.37 25.83 -30.15
CA GLU A 6 9.58 26.66 -29.98
C GLU A 6 9.35 28.13 -30.40
N GLU A 7 8.47 28.36 -31.37
CA GLU A 7 8.04 29.70 -31.81
C GLU A 7 7.40 30.51 -30.67
N HIS A 8 6.60 29.88 -29.80
CA HIS A 8 6.00 30.55 -28.64
C HIS A 8 7.06 30.98 -27.61
N SER A 9 8.14 30.19 -27.46
CA SER A 9 9.25 30.52 -26.56
C SER A 9 10.03 31.73 -27.07
N GLY A 10 10.36 31.76 -28.37
CA GLY A 10 11.03 32.90 -29.00
C GLY A 10 10.21 34.20 -28.98
N MET A 11 8.87 34.10 -29.06
CA MET A 11 7.99 35.26 -28.89
C MET A 11 8.01 35.81 -27.46
N LEU A 12 7.99 34.96 -26.45
CA LEU A 12 8.01 35.38 -25.04
C LEU A 12 9.34 36.02 -24.64
N SER A 13 10.47 35.50 -25.14
CA SER A 13 11.80 36.05 -24.84
C SER A 13 12.03 37.47 -25.38
N ASN A 14 11.30 37.86 -26.43
CA ASN A 14 11.42 39.17 -27.06
C ASN A 14 10.59 40.28 -26.36
N ILE A 15 9.74 39.93 -25.38
CA ILE A 15 8.89 40.89 -24.68
C ILE A 15 9.66 41.49 -23.49
N GLN A 16 10.07 42.75 -23.60
CA GLN A 16 10.80 43.45 -22.52
C GLN A 16 9.89 44.07 -21.45
N LYS A 17 8.59 44.25 -21.72
CA LYS A 17 7.66 44.87 -20.78
C LYS A 17 7.01 43.80 -19.88
N PRO A 18 7.15 43.87 -18.54
CA PRO A 18 6.67 42.82 -17.63
C PRO A 18 5.17 42.55 -17.70
N ASN A 19 4.37 43.59 -17.92
CA ASN A 19 2.91 43.46 -18.06
C ASN A 19 2.53 42.62 -19.29
N ARG A 20 3.10 42.93 -20.45
CA ARG A 20 2.84 42.19 -21.69
C ARG A 20 3.35 40.76 -21.62
N LEU A 21 4.43 40.52 -20.89
CA LEU A 21 4.97 39.18 -20.68
C LEU A 21 4.00 38.34 -19.85
N ALA A 22 3.47 38.88 -18.74
CA ALA A 22 2.48 38.19 -17.91
C ALA A 22 1.20 37.89 -18.70
N ASP A 23 0.65 38.87 -19.41
CA ASP A 23 -0.58 38.70 -20.20
C ASP A 23 -0.40 37.62 -21.29
N ARG A 24 0.74 37.64 -21.98
CA ARG A 24 1.04 36.67 -23.03
C ARG A 24 1.30 35.28 -22.47
N ALA A 25 2.02 35.15 -21.35
CA ALA A 25 2.27 33.87 -20.70
C ALA A 25 0.97 33.20 -20.25
N ILE A 26 0.08 33.94 -19.59
CA ILE A 26 -1.22 33.42 -19.12
C ILE A 26 -2.12 33.00 -20.29
N SER A 27 -2.07 33.74 -21.40
CA SER A 27 -2.87 33.40 -22.60
C SER A 27 -2.54 32.02 -23.15
N LEU A 28 -1.28 31.59 -23.03
CA LEU A 28 -0.78 30.31 -23.53
C LEU A 28 -1.04 29.14 -22.57
N LEU A 29 -1.39 29.42 -21.31
CA LEU A 29 -1.68 28.38 -20.33
C LEU A 29 -3.10 27.82 -20.49
N THR A 30 -3.25 26.53 -20.20
CA THR A 30 -4.53 25.82 -20.16
C THR A 30 -5.22 25.99 -18.80
N LEU A 31 -5.58 27.23 -18.47
CA LEU A 31 -6.33 27.60 -17.27
C LEU A 31 -7.81 27.84 -17.59
N SER A 32 -8.67 27.83 -16.56
CA SER A 32 -10.07 28.22 -16.72
C SER A 32 -10.18 29.70 -17.10
N ASN A 33 -11.22 30.05 -17.88
CA ASN A 33 -11.42 31.44 -18.31
C ASN A 33 -11.60 32.40 -17.11
N SER A 34 -12.19 31.93 -16.02
CA SER A 34 -12.32 32.70 -14.77
C SER A 34 -10.96 33.05 -14.17
N GLU A 35 -10.04 32.10 -14.09
CA GLU A 35 -8.70 32.35 -13.52
C GLU A 35 -7.88 33.27 -14.41
N LYS A 36 -7.98 33.12 -15.74
CA LYS A 36 -7.32 34.04 -16.69
C LYS A 36 -7.83 35.47 -16.53
N GLN A 37 -9.15 35.63 -16.38
CA GLN A 37 -9.78 36.93 -16.22
C GLN A 37 -9.31 37.63 -14.93
N THR A 38 -9.30 36.93 -13.79
CA THR A 38 -8.85 37.49 -12.51
C THR A 38 -7.46 38.10 -12.58
N ILE A 39 -6.53 37.45 -13.26
CA ILE A 39 -5.14 37.94 -13.35
C ILE A 39 -5.04 39.11 -14.34
N LEU A 40 -5.79 39.08 -15.45
CA LEU A 40 -5.79 40.16 -16.44
C LEU A 40 -6.46 41.45 -15.90
N GLU A 41 -7.34 41.32 -14.92
CA GLU A 41 -8.01 42.43 -14.22
C GLU A 41 -7.13 43.12 -13.16
N GLU A 42 -6.06 42.49 -12.68
CA GLU A 42 -5.21 43.05 -11.63
C GLU A 42 -4.36 44.23 -12.15
N MET A 43 -4.67 45.46 -11.75
CA MET A 43 -4.03 46.67 -12.27
C MET A 43 -2.61 46.89 -11.74
N ASP A 44 -2.25 46.30 -10.60
CA ASP A 44 -0.90 46.35 -10.05
C ASP A 44 0.01 45.34 -10.77
N ILE A 45 0.94 45.87 -11.57
CA ILE A 45 1.90 45.09 -12.36
C ILE A 45 2.69 44.10 -11.47
N LYS A 46 3.07 44.51 -10.25
CA LYS A 46 3.88 43.68 -9.37
C LYS A 46 3.09 42.49 -8.83
N LYS A 47 1.82 42.72 -8.46
CA LYS A 47 0.91 41.65 -8.01
C LYS A 47 0.57 40.70 -9.16
N ARG A 48 0.20 41.25 -10.32
CA ARG A 48 -0.10 40.47 -11.53
C ARG A 48 1.03 39.51 -11.92
N VAL A 49 2.27 40.00 -11.97
CA VAL A 49 3.44 39.17 -12.28
C VAL A 49 3.67 38.11 -11.19
N GLY A 50 3.48 38.45 -9.91
CA GLY A 50 3.60 37.50 -8.81
C GLY A 50 2.59 36.35 -8.87
N GLU A 51 1.33 36.66 -9.17
CA GLU A 51 0.27 35.67 -9.34
C GLU A 51 0.50 34.78 -10.56
N ALA A 52 0.88 35.38 -11.70
CA ALA A 52 1.25 34.65 -12.90
C ALA A 52 2.40 33.65 -12.63
N ASN A 53 3.42 34.08 -11.89
CA ASN A 53 4.57 33.24 -11.55
C ASN A 53 4.21 32.08 -10.61
N SER A 54 3.31 32.31 -9.65
CA SER A 54 2.80 31.27 -8.75
C SER A 54 2.05 30.18 -9.53
N ILE A 55 1.21 30.57 -10.49
CA ILE A 55 0.46 29.64 -11.33
C ILE A 55 1.40 28.87 -12.27
N LEU A 56 2.36 29.57 -12.89
CA LEU A 56 3.40 28.93 -13.70
C LEU A 56 4.19 27.89 -12.90
N SER A 57 4.56 28.21 -11.66
CA SER A 57 5.29 27.28 -10.79
C SER A 57 4.48 26.02 -10.49
N LYS A 58 3.19 26.17 -10.17
CA LYS A 58 2.27 25.02 -9.97
C LYS A 58 2.11 24.18 -11.23
N GLU A 59 2.04 24.81 -12.40
CA GLU A 59 1.90 24.08 -13.66
C GLU A 59 3.19 23.33 -14.03
N ILE A 60 4.37 23.91 -13.74
CA ILE A 60 5.65 23.24 -13.88
C ILE A 60 5.73 22.01 -12.98
N GLU A 61 5.33 22.13 -11.70
CA GLU A 61 5.28 20.98 -10.78
C GLU A 61 4.34 19.89 -11.27
N ARG A 62 3.16 20.26 -11.78
CA ARG A 62 2.20 19.31 -12.36
C ARG A 62 2.79 18.57 -13.56
N ILE A 63 3.47 19.28 -14.46
CA ILE A 63 4.10 18.68 -15.65
C ILE A 63 5.20 17.70 -15.22
N LYS A 64 6.09 18.10 -14.30
CA LYS A 64 7.16 17.23 -13.78
C LYS A 64 6.62 15.96 -13.15
N LEU A 65 5.58 16.09 -12.32
CA LEU A 65 4.93 14.93 -11.71
C LEU A 65 4.31 14.00 -12.76
N GLY A 66 3.73 14.57 -13.83
CA GLY A 66 3.23 13.79 -14.97
C GLY A 66 4.33 13.03 -15.72
N GLU A 67 5.49 13.66 -15.94
CA GLU A 67 6.66 13.03 -16.56
C GLU A 67 7.25 11.92 -15.67
N GLU A 68 7.35 12.15 -14.36
CA GLU A 68 7.78 11.13 -13.39
C GLU A 68 6.83 9.91 -13.42
N ILE A 69 5.52 10.14 -13.34
CA ILE A 69 4.52 9.06 -13.42
C ILE A 69 4.64 8.31 -14.75
N GLN A 70 4.81 9.03 -15.87
CA GLN A 70 4.96 8.40 -17.19
C GLN A 70 6.23 7.53 -17.26
N SER A 71 7.34 8.01 -16.68
CA SER A 71 8.59 7.25 -16.59
C SER A 71 8.43 6.00 -15.72
N GLU A 72 7.80 6.13 -14.55
CA GLU A 72 7.53 4.98 -13.67
C GLU A 72 6.67 3.92 -14.37
N VAL A 73 5.61 4.35 -15.09
CA VAL A 73 4.76 3.45 -15.88
C VAL A 73 5.54 2.79 -17.01
N GLN A 74 6.39 3.52 -17.72
CA GLN A 74 7.25 2.93 -18.76
C GLN A 74 8.24 1.91 -18.18
N ASP A 75 8.83 2.20 -17.03
CA ASP A 75 9.74 1.28 -16.34
C ASP A 75 9.00 0.02 -15.86
N GLU A 76 7.78 0.15 -15.35
CA GLU A 76 6.94 -1.00 -14.99
C GLU A 76 6.54 -1.83 -16.22
N ILE A 77 6.15 -1.18 -17.33
CA ILE A 77 5.84 -1.88 -18.59
C ILE A 77 7.08 -2.61 -19.11
N ALA A 78 8.26 -1.97 -19.09
CA ALA A 78 9.50 -2.59 -19.53
C ALA A 78 9.91 -3.77 -18.63
N LYS A 79 9.74 -3.65 -17.31
CA LYS A 79 9.94 -4.76 -16.36
C LYS A 79 8.97 -5.91 -16.63
N SER A 80 7.68 -5.60 -16.83
CA SER A 80 6.63 -6.59 -17.12
C SER A 80 6.89 -7.31 -18.44
N GLN A 81 7.26 -6.60 -19.50
CA GLN A 81 7.66 -7.20 -20.78
C GLN A 81 8.90 -8.08 -20.65
N ARG A 82 9.90 -7.64 -19.88
CA ARG A 82 11.10 -8.45 -19.60
C ARG A 82 10.77 -9.71 -18.80
N GLU A 83 9.92 -9.59 -17.78
CA GLU A 83 9.49 -10.74 -16.98
C GLU A 83 8.66 -11.72 -17.82
N TYR A 84 7.75 -11.22 -18.66
CA TYR A 84 6.98 -12.03 -19.61
C TYR A 84 7.91 -12.80 -20.56
N TYR A 85 8.90 -12.12 -21.15
CA TYR A 85 9.88 -12.74 -22.04
C TYR A 85 10.72 -13.82 -21.32
N LEU A 86 11.20 -13.54 -20.10
CA LEU A 86 11.94 -14.50 -19.30
C LEU A 86 11.08 -15.71 -18.90
N ARG A 87 9.80 -15.52 -18.63
CA ARG A 87 8.86 -16.62 -18.36
C ARG A 87 8.64 -17.51 -19.58
N GLU A 88 8.46 -16.93 -20.77
CA GLU A 88 8.36 -17.69 -22.02
C GLU A 88 9.66 -18.43 -22.35
N GLN A 89 10.82 -17.84 -22.08
CA GLN A 89 12.10 -18.54 -22.21
C GLN A 89 12.24 -19.71 -21.22
N LEU A 90 11.90 -19.51 -19.94
CA LEU A 90 11.89 -20.58 -18.95
C LEU A 90 10.92 -21.70 -19.34
N LYS A 91 9.78 -21.35 -19.90
CA LYS A 91 8.77 -22.28 -20.41
C LYS A 91 9.33 -23.12 -21.58
N ALA A 92 10.02 -22.48 -22.52
CA ALA A 92 10.70 -23.16 -23.61
C ALA A 92 11.82 -24.10 -23.11
N ILE A 93 12.64 -23.65 -22.16
CA ILE A 93 13.71 -24.45 -21.55
C ILE A 93 13.14 -25.67 -20.82
N LYS A 94 12.09 -25.49 -20.00
CA LYS A 94 11.42 -26.59 -19.27
C LYS A 94 10.82 -27.63 -20.23
N LYS A 95 10.25 -27.17 -21.36
CA LYS A 95 9.75 -28.04 -22.42
C LYS A 95 10.85 -28.83 -23.12
N GLU A 96 12.02 -28.22 -23.39
CA GLU A 96 13.18 -28.92 -23.96
C GLU A 96 13.81 -29.93 -22.99
N LEU A 97 13.72 -29.67 -21.68
CA LEU A 97 14.17 -30.60 -20.62
C LEU A 97 13.23 -31.80 -20.43
N GLY A 98 12.10 -31.87 -21.13
CA GLY A 98 11.12 -32.96 -20.99
C GLY A 98 10.27 -32.89 -19.72
N GLU A 99 10.26 -31.73 -19.05
CA GLU A 99 9.38 -31.46 -17.90
C GLU A 99 8.07 -30.84 -18.42
N ASP A 100 6.99 -31.62 -18.44
CA ASP A 100 5.65 -31.07 -18.74
C ASP A 100 5.34 -29.92 -17.77
N GLU A 101 4.90 -28.77 -18.29
CA GLU A 101 4.64 -27.53 -17.52
C GLU A 101 3.77 -27.74 -16.28
N GLY A 102 2.77 -28.64 -16.37
CA GLY A 102 1.91 -28.99 -15.25
C GLY A 102 2.64 -29.70 -14.12
N SER A 103 3.69 -30.48 -14.40
CA SER A 103 4.43 -31.24 -13.39
C SER A 103 5.25 -30.34 -12.47
N VAL A 104 5.90 -29.31 -13.02
CA VAL A 104 6.79 -28.41 -12.25
C VAL A 104 5.98 -27.55 -11.28
N GLU A 105 4.89 -26.93 -11.74
CA GLU A 105 4.02 -26.13 -10.87
C GLU A 105 3.45 -26.94 -9.70
N LEU A 106 3.05 -28.18 -9.97
CA LEU A 106 2.54 -29.09 -8.94
C LEU A 106 3.62 -29.45 -7.91
N THR A 107 4.87 -29.63 -8.34
CA THR A 107 5.99 -29.88 -7.41
C THR A 107 6.31 -28.67 -6.55
N GLU A 108 6.33 -27.46 -7.14
CA GLU A 108 6.55 -26.21 -6.39
C GLU A 108 5.47 -25.99 -5.33
N LEU A 109 4.20 -26.30 -5.65
CA LEU A 109 3.10 -26.25 -4.70
C LEU A 109 3.26 -27.25 -3.56
N GLU A 110 3.65 -28.48 -3.89
CA GLU A 110 3.89 -29.51 -2.90
C GLU A 110 5.00 -29.08 -1.92
N GLU A 111 6.08 -28.48 -2.43
CA GLU A 111 7.12 -27.91 -1.61
C GLU A 111 6.63 -26.75 -0.72
N LYS A 112 5.82 -25.83 -1.25
CA LYS A 112 5.24 -24.72 -0.47
C LYS A 112 4.38 -25.23 0.68
N ILE A 113 3.52 -26.23 0.43
CA ILE A 113 2.70 -26.86 1.47
C ILE A 113 3.59 -27.41 2.58
N ARG A 114 4.66 -28.12 2.24
CA ARG A 114 5.60 -28.67 3.24
C ARG A 114 6.39 -27.58 3.99
N LYS A 115 6.80 -26.50 3.31
CA LYS A 115 7.58 -25.40 3.90
C LYS A 115 6.78 -24.58 4.93
N THR A 116 5.48 -24.39 4.72
CA THR A 116 4.63 -23.56 5.59
C THR A 116 4.40 -24.15 6.98
N LYS A 117 4.66 -25.45 7.16
CA LYS A 117 4.48 -26.19 8.42
C LYS A 117 3.07 -26.02 8.98
N MET A 118 2.08 -26.34 8.13
CA MET A 118 0.68 -26.34 8.53
C MET A 118 0.44 -27.34 9.66
N HIS A 119 -0.67 -27.18 10.36
CA HIS A 119 -1.13 -28.21 11.30
C HIS A 119 -1.64 -29.43 10.52
N THR A 120 -1.63 -30.60 11.16
CA THR A 120 -1.88 -31.90 10.50
C THR A 120 -3.17 -31.96 9.70
N ASP A 121 -4.23 -31.31 10.18
CA ASP A 121 -5.54 -31.36 9.52
C ASP A 121 -5.58 -30.46 8.27
N ALA A 122 -5.01 -29.26 8.33
CA ALA A 122 -4.89 -28.39 7.15
C ALA A 122 -3.93 -28.98 6.10
N GLU A 123 -2.82 -29.59 6.52
CA GLU A 123 -1.89 -30.22 5.58
C GLU A 123 -2.56 -31.36 4.81
N LYS A 124 -3.36 -32.20 5.49
CA LYS A 124 -4.16 -33.24 4.84
C LYS A 124 -5.13 -32.69 3.81
N VAL A 125 -5.81 -31.57 4.12
CA VAL A 125 -6.73 -30.92 3.18
C VAL A 125 -5.97 -30.33 1.99
N ALA A 126 -4.86 -29.65 2.23
CA ALA A 126 -4.02 -29.06 1.18
C ALA A 126 -3.48 -30.13 0.21
N LEU A 127 -3.00 -31.26 0.73
CA LEU A 127 -2.53 -32.40 -0.08
C LEU A 127 -3.68 -33.07 -0.85
N LYS A 128 -4.87 -33.16 -0.26
CA LYS A 128 -6.06 -33.69 -0.95
C LYS A 128 -6.46 -32.81 -2.13
N GLU A 129 -6.50 -31.49 -1.94
CA GLU A 129 -6.79 -30.54 -3.02
C GLU A 129 -5.66 -30.49 -4.06
N LEU A 130 -4.40 -30.61 -3.66
CA LEU A 130 -3.28 -30.74 -4.60
C LEU A 130 -3.45 -31.97 -5.49
N ASN A 131 -3.76 -33.14 -4.91
CA ASN A 131 -4.01 -34.37 -5.66
C ASN A 131 -5.22 -34.26 -6.61
N ARG A 132 -6.24 -33.48 -6.22
CA ARG A 132 -7.36 -33.15 -7.10
C ARG A 132 -6.91 -32.24 -8.23
N LEU A 133 -6.12 -31.20 -7.96
CA LEU A 133 -5.56 -30.28 -8.96
C LEU A 133 -4.74 -31.03 -10.02
N LYS A 134 -3.96 -32.06 -9.64
CA LYS A 134 -3.19 -32.90 -10.59
C LYS A 134 -4.07 -33.58 -11.65
N LYS A 135 -5.37 -33.78 -11.37
CA LYS A 135 -6.32 -34.46 -12.26
C LYS A 135 -7.16 -33.49 -13.09
N ILE A 136 -7.21 -32.21 -12.73
CA ILE A 136 -7.99 -31.21 -13.44
C ILE A 136 -7.18 -30.75 -14.66
N PRO A 137 -7.74 -30.75 -15.87
CA PRO A 137 -7.08 -30.17 -17.04
C PRO A 137 -6.76 -28.70 -16.80
N THR A 138 -5.55 -28.24 -17.16
CA THR A 138 -5.11 -26.86 -16.91
C THR A 138 -5.97 -25.79 -17.60
N GLN A 139 -6.71 -26.16 -18.66
CA GLN A 139 -7.63 -25.28 -19.39
C GLN A 139 -8.99 -25.10 -18.71
N SER A 140 -9.29 -25.89 -17.67
CA SER A 140 -10.58 -25.86 -16.98
C SER A 140 -10.66 -24.66 -16.00
N PRO A 141 -11.78 -23.93 -15.93
CA PRO A 141 -11.98 -22.86 -14.96
C PRO A 141 -11.81 -23.30 -13.51
N GLU A 142 -12.15 -24.56 -13.21
CA GLU A 142 -11.99 -25.17 -11.89
C GLU A 142 -10.52 -25.30 -11.47
N TYR A 143 -9.59 -25.38 -12.42
CA TYR A 143 -8.15 -25.41 -12.13
C TYR A 143 -7.72 -24.13 -11.41
N SER A 144 -8.11 -22.97 -11.93
CA SER A 144 -7.78 -21.66 -11.36
C SER A 144 -8.35 -21.49 -9.95
N VAL A 145 -9.59 -21.95 -9.72
CA VAL A 145 -10.23 -21.88 -8.40
C VAL A 145 -9.50 -22.76 -7.38
N ALA A 146 -9.22 -24.01 -7.73
CA ALA A 146 -8.51 -24.94 -6.85
C ALA A 146 -7.06 -24.47 -6.58
N ARG A 147 -6.39 -23.95 -7.60
CA ARG A 147 -5.05 -23.36 -7.50
C ARG A 147 -5.02 -22.19 -6.52
N THR A 148 -5.97 -21.26 -6.65
CA THR A 148 -6.10 -20.09 -5.77
C THR A 148 -6.38 -20.50 -4.32
N TYR A 149 -7.21 -21.54 -4.12
CA TYR A 149 -7.48 -22.05 -2.79
C TYR A 149 -6.23 -22.62 -2.11
N ILE A 150 -5.41 -23.37 -2.85
CA ILE A 150 -4.14 -23.89 -2.31
C ILE A 150 -3.17 -22.74 -2.01
N ASP A 151 -3.08 -21.72 -2.87
CA ASP A 151 -2.26 -20.53 -2.59
C ASP A 151 -2.69 -19.84 -1.30
N TRP A 152 -3.99 -19.62 -1.09
CA TRP A 152 -4.52 -19.07 0.15
C TRP A 152 -4.12 -19.90 1.37
N LEU A 153 -4.19 -21.22 1.28
CA LEU A 153 -3.74 -22.10 2.36
C LEU A 153 -2.23 -21.92 2.60
N THR A 154 -1.41 -21.81 1.57
CA THR A 154 0.05 -21.68 1.73
C THR A 154 0.50 -20.30 2.20
N ASP A 155 -0.18 -19.23 1.83
CA ASP A 155 0.21 -17.86 2.20
C ASP A 155 -0.13 -17.50 3.65
N MET A 156 -0.97 -18.31 4.31
CA MET A 156 -1.33 -18.10 5.70
C MET A 156 -0.13 -18.36 6.64
N PRO A 157 0.08 -17.51 7.66
CA PRO A 157 1.24 -17.61 8.56
C PRO A 157 1.02 -18.69 9.64
N TRP A 158 0.96 -19.96 9.24
CA TRP A 158 0.69 -21.11 10.14
C TRP A 158 1.68 -21.24 11.29
N SER A 159 2.97 -21.16 10.98
CA SER A 159 4.08 -21.34 11.93
C SER A 159 4.78 -20.02 12.31
N ILE A 160 4.43 -18.92 11.64
CA ILE A 160 5.04 -17.61 11.84
C ILE A 160 4.26 -16.87 12.92
N SER A 161 4.90 -16.62 14.06
CA SER A 161 4.32 -15.83 15.15
C SER A 161 5.29 -14.73 15.60
N THR A 162 4.73 -13.62 16.09
CA THR A 162 5.52 -12.55 16.72
C THR A 162 5.67 -12.84 18.20
N GLN A 163 6.86 -12.59 18.76
CA GLN A 163 7.06 -12.68 20.21
C GLN A 163 6.44 -11.45 20.88
N ASP A 164 5.41 -11.66 21.70
CA ASP A 164 4.77 -10.60 22.47
C ASP A 164 5.76 -10.01 23.51
N GLN A 165 6.08 -8.71 23.41
CA GLN A 165 6.95 -8.00 24.35
C GLN A 165 6.14 -7.06 25.26
N ILE A 166 5.42 -7.61 26.24
CA ILE A 166 4.56 -6.80 27.12
C ILE A 166 5.39 -6.17 28.25
N LYS A 167 5.94 -4.97 28.01
CA LYS A 167 6.63 -4.12 29.01
C LYS A 167 5.77 -2.89 29.31
N ILE A 168 5.17 -2.83 30.51
CA ILE A 168 4.23 -1.77 30.91
C ILE A 168 4.88 -0.38 30.84
N ASN A 169 6.10 -0.21 31.38
CA ASN A 169 6.82 1.08 31.33
C ASN A 169 7.10 1.55 29.90
N LYS A 170 7.35 0.62 28.97
CA LYS A 170 7.56 0.95 27.55
C LYS A 170 6.22 1.32 26.90
N ALA A 171 5.15 0.59 27.23
CA ALA A 171 3.81 0.88 26.73
C ALA A 171 3.33 2.27 27.16
N GLN A 172 3.57 2.65 28.42
CA GLN A 172 3.24 3.98 28.94
C GLN A 172 3.95 5.08 28.13
N LYS A 173 5.28 4.98 27.98
CA LYS A 173 6.06 5.93 27.17
C LYS A 173 5.54 6.07 25.74
N ILE A 174 5.23 4.96 25.09
CA ILE A 174 4.70 4.96 23.70
C ILE A 174 3.32 5.61 23.64
N LEU A 175 2.44 5.32 24.61
CA LEU A 175 1.12 5.94 24.66
C LEU A 175 1.21 7.45 24.93
N ASP A 176 2.16 7.88 25.76
CA ASP A 176 2.39 9.29 26.06
C ASP A 176 3.05 10.06 24.91
N GLU A 177 3.93 9.40 24.15
CA GLU A 177 4.55 9.94 22.93
C GLU A 177 3.51 10.10 21.80
N ASP A 178 2.68 9.07 21.59
CA ASP A 178 1.78 9.02 20.44
C ASP A 178 0.45 9.79 20.68
N HIS A 179 0.06 10.03 21.95
CA HIS A 179 -1.22 10.65 22.31
C HIS A 179 -1.08 11.64 23.46
N TYR A 180 -1.49 12.89 23.25
CA TYR A 180 -1.55 13.89 24.33
C TYR A 180 -2.80 13.69 25.20
N GLY A 181 -2.67 13.86 26.52
CA GLY A 181 -3.77 13.69 27.48
C GLY A 181 -4.24 12.25 27.62
N LEU A 182 -5.56 12.03 27.66
CA LEU A 182 -6.21 10.71 27.75
C LEU A 182 -5.78 9.85 28.97
N GLU A 183 -5.43 10.48 30.10
CA GLU A 183 -4.89 9.81 31.28
C GLU A 183 -5.70 8.59 31.71
N LYS A 184 -7.03 8.75 31.89
CA LYS A 184 -7.94 7.65 32.27
C LYS A 184 -7.96 6.50 31.24
N VAL A 185 -7.87 6.83 29.95
CA VAL A 185 -7.92 5.81 28.87
C VAL A 185 -6.58 5.07 28.82
N LYS A 186 -5.46 5.78 28.92
CA LYS A 186 -4.11 5.20 28.97
C LYS A 186 -3.95 4.29 30.18
N GLU A 187 -4.39 4.73 31.36
CA GLU A 187 -4.38 3.94 32.59
C GLU A 187 -5.14 2.63 32.38
N ARG A 188 -6.36 2.68 31.81
CA ARG A 188 -7.15 1.48 31.52
C ARG A 188 -6.49 0.53 30.51
N ILE A 189 -5.80 1.07 29.51
CA ILE A 189 -5.00 0.28 28.56
C ILE A 189 -3.83 -0.41 29.29
N LEU A 190 -3.13 0.30 30.17
CA LEU A 190 -2.01 -0.24 30.94
C LEU A 190 -2.47 -1.34 31.91
N GLU A 191 -3.61 -1.17 32.59
CA GLU A 191 -4.25 -2.21 33.41
C GLU A 191 -4.54 -3.47 32.58
N TYR A 192 -5.13 -3.29 31.40
CA TYR A 192 -5.42 -4.40 30.48
C TYR A 192 -4.15 -5.15 30.07
N LEU A 193 -3.10 -4.43 29.70
CA LEU A 193 -1.81 -5.02 29.36
C LEU A 193 -1.16 -5.72 30.56
N ALA A 194 -1.32 -5.19 31.78
CA ALA A 194 -0.81 -5.80 33.00
C ALA A 194 -1.50 -7.14 33.30
N VAL A 195 -2.83 -7.18 33.24
CA VAL A 195 -3.60 -8.43 33.40
C VAL A 195 -3.22 -9.45 32.34
N ARG A 196 -3.06 -9.02 31.08
CA ARG A 196 -2.62 -9.89 29.97
C ARG A 196 -1.22 -10.45 30.22
N ARG A 197 -0.27 -9.63 30.69
CA ARG A 197 1.09 -10.07 31.05
C ARG A 197 1.07 -11.11 32.16
N LEU A 198 0.25 -10.94 33.18
CA LEU A 198 0.12 -11.90 34.29
C LEU A 198 -0.44 -13.24 33.79
N LYS A 199 -1.48 -13.22 32.95
CA LYS A 199 -2.04 -14.43 32.35
C LYS A 199 -1.02 -15.16 31.48
N GLN A 200 -0.25 -14.43 30.67
CA GLN A 200 0.79 -15.03 29.82
C GLN A 200 1.94 -15.64 30.64
N LYS A 201 2.30 -15.05 31.79
CA LYS A 201 3.27 -15.66 32.72
C LYS A 201 2.74 -16.95 33.35
N LYS A 202 1.46 -16.99 33.70
CA LYS A 202 0.82 -18.15 34.33
C LYS A 202 0.67 -19.32 33.34
N ASP A 203 0.24 -19.03 32.12
CA ASP A 203 -0.02 -20.02 31.08
C ASP A 203 0.56 -19.57 29.72
N PRO A 204 1.87 -19.76 29.46
CA PRO A 204 2.51 -19.27 28.23
C PRO A 204 2.03 -19.96 26.95
N LYS A 205 1.51 -21.19 27.05
CA LYS A 205 1.02 -21.99 25.91
C LYS A 205 -0.47 -21.85 25.65
N LYS A 206 -1.24 -21.23 26.56
CA LYS A 206 -2.70 -21.13 26.44
C LYS A 206 -3.05 -19.80 25.77
N SER A 207 -3.96 -19.83 24.79
CA SER A 207 -4.44 -18.58 24.20
C SER A 207 -5.03 -17.70 25.31
N VAL A 208 -4.69 -16.41 25.30
CA VAL A 208 -5.17 -15.47 26.32
C VAL A 208 -6.67 -15.29 26.13
N LYS A 209 -7.47 -16.14 26.78
CA LYS A 209 -8.90 -15.95 26.92
C LYS A 209 -9.12 -14.76 27.86
N GLY A 210 -9.56 -13.65 27.31
CA GLY A 210 -9.78 -12.40 28.03
C GLY A 210 -10.73 -11.49 27.29
N PRO A 211 -11.28 -10.47 27.98
CA PRO A 211 -12.14 -9.49 27.36
C PRO A 211 -11.39 -8.78 26.21
N ILE A 212 -12.11 -8.48 25.14
CA ILE A 212 -11.58 -7.72 24.01
C ILE A 212 -11.80 -6.23 24.31
N LEU A 213 -10.78 -5.40 24.11
CA LEU A 213 -10.92 -3.96 24.27
C LEU A 213 -11.81 -3.38 23.17
N CYS A 214 -12.84 -2.65 23.57
CA CYS A 214 -13.69 -1.87 22.67
C CYS A 214 -13.53 -0.38 23.00
N PHE A 215 -13.06 0.41 22.03
CA PHE A 215 -12.97 1.86 22.15
C PHE A 215 -14.26 2.48 21.61
N ALA A 216 -15.06 3.10 22.48
CA ALA A 216 -16.28 3.79 22.11
C ALA A 216 -16.07 5.31 22.12
N GLY A 217 -16.67 6.01 21.16
CA GLY A 217 -16.61 7.47 21.06
C GLY A 217 -16.87 7.98 19.64
N PRO A 218 -17.02 9.29 19.44
CA PRO A 218 -17.30 9.89 18.14
C PRO A 218 -16.15 9.68 17.13
N PRO A 219 -16.39 9.84 15.82
CA PRO A 219 -15.31 9.79 14.82
C PRO A 219 -14.24 10.87 15.12
N GLY A 220 -12.99 10.61 14.75
CA GLY A 220 -11.89 11.57 14.95
C GLY A 220 -11.17 11.52 16.30
N VAL A 221 -11.71 10.84 17.32
CA VAL A 221 -11.09 10.79 18.67
C VAL A 221 -9.86 9.87 18.82
N GLY A 222 -9.22 9.48 17.73
CA GLY A 222 -7.95 8.73 17.79
C GLY A 222 -8.04 7.23 18.11
N LYS A 223 -9.22 6.60 18.11
CA LYS A 223 -9.40 5.16 18.43
C LYS A 223 -8.48 4.21 17.65
N THR A 224 -8.39 4.39 16.34
CA THR A 224 -7.51 3.58 15.46
C THR A 224 -6.04 3.82 15.78
N SER A 225 -5.68 5.06 16.11
CA SER A 225 -4.32 5.44 16.48
C SER A 225 -3.91 4.79 17.81
N LEU A 226 -4.79 4.76 18.81
CA LEU A 226 -4.57 4.03 20.07
C LEU A 226 -4.31 2.54 19.83
N GLY A 227 -5.07 1.90 18.94
CA GLY A 227 -4.83 0.51 18.54
C GLY A 227 -3.44 0.30 17.93
N LYS A 228 -2.98 1.23 17.10
CA LYS A 228 -1.63 1.19 16.49
C LYS A 228 -0.54 1.35 17.55
N SER A 229 -0.70 2.25 18.51
CA SER A 229 0.25 2.44 19.62
C SER A 229 0.31 1.22 20.54
N ILE A 230 -0.82 0.56 20.80
CA ILE A 230 -0.84 -0.71 21.56
C ILE A 230 -0.07 -1.80 20.81
N ALA A 231 -0.27 -1.93 19.50
CA ALA A 231 0.48 -2.88 18.68
C ALA A 231 2.00 -2.58 18.69
N ARG A 232 2.38 -1.30 18.55
CA ARG A 232 3.78 -0.82 18.65
C ARG A 232 4.38 -1.17 20.01
N ALA A 233 3.63 -0.94 21.09
CA ALA A 233 4.07 -1.24 22.45
C ALA A 233 4.28 -2.75 22.69
N MET A 234 3.47 -3.60 22.06
CA MET A 234 3.58 -5.06 22.17
C MET A 234 4.58 -5.68 21.20
N GLY A 235 5.07 -4.94 20.19
CA GLY A 235 5.91 -5.47 19.12
C GLY A 235 5.14 -6.35 18.12
N ARG A 236 3.83 -6.12 17.95
CA ARG A 236 2.96 -6.91 17.05
C ARG A 236 2.64 -6.11 15.79
N LYS A 237 2.39 -6.81 14.68
CA LYS A 237 1.88 -6.18 13.45
C LYS A 237 0.45 -5.67 13.69
N PHE A 238 0.17 -4.46 13.22
CA PHE A 238 -1.16 -3.85 13.30
C PHE A 238 -1.89 -4.04 11.96
N VAL A 239 -3.15 -4.47 12.03
CA VAL A 239 -4.04 -4.60 10.87
C VAL A 239 -5.37 -3.92 11.23
N ARG A 240 -5.89 -3.11 10.31
CA ARG A 240 -7.22 -2.51 10.42
C ARG A 240 -8.17 -3.25 9.49
N ILE A 241 -9.25 -3.79 10.05
CA ILE A 241 -10.36 -4.38 9.29
C ILE A 241 -11.56 -3.44 9.44
N SER A 242 -12.11 -2.97 8.33
CA SER A 242 -13.32 -2.13 8.35
C SER A 242 -14.56 -3.02 8.33
N LEU A 243 -15.44 -2.86 9.31
CA LEU A 243 -16.72 -3.59 9.42
C LEU A 243 -17.92 -2.68 9.12
N GLY A 244 -17.69 -1.45 8.65
CA GLY A 244 -18.78 -0.54 8.29
C GLY A 244 -19.47 -1.01 7.01
N GLY A 245 -20.78 -1.20 7.05
CA GLY A 245 -21.58 -1.63 5.89
C GLY A 245 -21.66 -3.14 5.69
N VAL A 246 -21.26 -3.95 6.68
CA VAL A 246 -21.50 -5.40 6.74
C VAL A 246 -22.82 -5.68 7.44
#